data_AF-A0A7J9ARA6-F1
#
_entry.id   AF-A0A7J9ARA6-F1
#
_cell.length_a   1.000
_cell.length_b   1.000
_cell.length_c   1.000
_cell.angle_alpha   90.00
_cell.angle_beta   90.00
_cell.angle_gamma   90.00
#
_symmetry.space_group_name_H-M   'P 1'
#
loop_
_entity.id
_entity.type
_entity.pdbx_description
1 polymer ?
#
loop_
_entity_poly.entity_id
_entity_poly.type
_entity_poly.pdbx_seq_one_letter_code
_entity_poly.pdbx_strand_id
1 'polypeptide(L)'
;MTTHQYINSSSSFRLVYFLVIGSLVVWSAEGGHRKEQAKDRIVKLPGQPRNVKFSQYSGYITVEAKAGRALFYWLTEAPAKSRPEKKPLVLWLNGGPGCSSIAYGASEEVGPFRVREDGKSLRLNPYAWNQEANLLFLDSPAGVGFSYSNTSSDIYTAGDKRT
;
A
#
# COMPACT_ATOMS: atom_id res chain seq x y z
N MET A 1 -24.43 -25.67 -59.77
CA MET A 1 -24.21 -24.26 -59.39
C MET A 1 -23.94 -24.27 -57.90
N THR A 2 -22.67 -24.33 -57.51
CA THR A 2 -22.26 -24.66 -56.13
C THR A 2 -21.35 -23.55 -55.63
N THR A 3 -21.83 -22.77 -54.67
CA THR A 3 -21.13 -21.67 -54.03
C THR A 3 -20.25 -22.20 -52.90
N HIS A 4 -18.92 -22.09 -53.05
CA HIS A 4 -17.98 -22.25 -51.93
C HIS A 4 -17.90 -20.93 -51.15
N GLN A 5 -18.31 -20.96 -49.87
CA GLN A 5 -18.09 -19.86 -48.93
C GLN A 5 -16.61 -19.82 -48.50
N TYR A 6 -15.96 -18.68 -48.72
CA TYR A 6 -14.65 -18.35 -48.15
C TYR A 6 -14.83 -17.94 -46.68
N ILE A 7 -14.35 -18.77 -45.75
CA ILE A 7 -14.27 -18.41 -44.33
C ILE A 7 -13.02 -17.55 -44.12
N ASN A 8 -13.23 -16.37 -43.55
CA ASN A 8 -12.27 -15.28 -43.42
C ASN A 8 -11.23 -15.56 -42.30
N SER A 9 -10.02 -15.99 -42.68
CA SER A 9 -8.90 -16.33 -41.77
C SER A 9 -8.29 -15.15 -41.00
N SER A 10 -8.63 -13.90 -41.36
CA SER A 10 -7.98 -12.69 -40.81
C SER A 10 -8.39 -12.33 -39.38
N SER A 11 -9.59 -12.71 -38.92
CA SER A 11 -10.09 -12.38 -37.58
C SER A 11 -9.39 -13.17 -36.47
N SER A 12 -9.03 -14.43 -36.72
CA SER A 12 -8.38 -15.31 -35.73
C SER A 12 -6.96 -14.85 -35.41
N PHE A 13 -6.19 -14.41 -36.41
CA PHE A 13 -4.83 -13.88 -36.20
C PHE A 13 -4.82 -12.55 -35.43
N ARG A 14 -5.81 -11.68 -35.67
CA ARG A 14 -5.96 -10.43 -34.91
C ARG A 14 -6.25 -10.71 -33.45
N LEU A 15 -7.17 -11.64 -33.16
CA LEU A 15 -7.55 -11.99 -31.80
C LEU A 15 -6.37 -12.60 -31.00
N VAL A 16 -5.60 -13.50 -31.61
CA VAL A 16 -4.40 -14.08 -30.98
C VAL A 16 -3.34 -13.01 -30.71
N TYR A 17 -3.13 -12.07 -31.64
CA TYR A 17 -2.17 -10.99 -31.46
C TYR A 17 -2.55 -10.05 -30.30
N PHE A 18 -3.84 -9.70 -30.16
CA PHE A 18 -4.33 -8.92 -29.01
C PHE A 18 -4.21 -9.67 -27.68
N LEU A 19 -4.44 -10.99 -27.66
CA LEU A 19 -4.27 -11.81 -26.46
C LEU A 19 -2.80 -11.96 -26.04
N VAL A 20 -1.88 -12.11 -27.01
CA VAL A 20 -0.44 -12.24 -26.75
C VAL A 20 0.15 -10.90 -26.28
N ILE A 21 -0.18 -9.78 -26.93
CA ILE A 21 0.28 -8.47 -26.47
C ILE A 21 -0.37 -8.11 -25.14
N GLY A 22 -1.66 -8.37 -24.97
CA GLY A 22 -2.37 -8.14 -23.71
C GLY A 22 -1.72 -8.89 -22.55
N SER A 23 -1.39 -10.17 -22.73
CA SER A 23 -0.74 -10.98 -21.69
C SER A 23 0.70 -10.52 -21.40
N LEU A 24 1.49 -10.14 -22.41
CA LEU A 24 2.83 -9.60 -22.22
C LEU A 24 2.84 -8.24 -21.49
N VAL A 25 1.92 -7.34 -21.84
CA VAL A 25 1.79 -6.02 -21.20
C VAL A 25 1.37 -6.16 -19.73
N VAL A 26 0.40 -7.04 -19.44
CA VAL A 26 -0.01 -7.34 -18.06
C VAL A 26 1.16 -7.91 -17.26
N TRP A 27 1.92 -8.84 -17.83
CA TRP A 27 3.07 -9.43 -17.14
C TRP A 27 4.17 -8.42 -16.83
N SER A 28 4.47 -7.50 -17.77
CA SER A 28 5.42 -6.41 -17.52
C SER A 28 4.95 -5.44 -16.44
N ALA A 29 3.67 -5.07 -16.42
CA ALA A 29 3.10 -4.19 -15.39
C ALA A 29 3.14 -4.84 -14.00
N GLU A 30 2.71 -6.10 -13.88
CA GLU A 30 2.80 -6.86 -12.62
C GLU A 30 4.24 -7.03 -12.12
N GLY A 31 5.20 -7.18 -13.05
CA GLY A 31 6.62 -7.26 -12.74
C GLY A 31 7.18 -5.94 -12.19
N GLY A 32 6.71 -4.81 -12.70
CA GLY A 32 7.05 -3.47 -12.21
C GLY A 32 6.55 -3.24 -10.79
N HIS A 33 5.25 -3.46 -10.55
CA HIS A 33 4.63 -3.25 -9.23
C HIS A 33 5.25 -4.12 -8.14
N ARG A 34 5.57 -5.39 -8.43
CA ARG A 34 6.25 -6.28 -7.47
C ARG A 34 7.64 -5.78 -7.07
N LYS A 35 8.37 -5.15 -8.00
CA LYS A 35 9.70 -4.60 -7.71
C LYS A 35 9.61 -3.37 -6.80
N GLU A 36 8.61 -2.52 -6.99
CA GLU A 36 8.38 -1.35 -6.14
C GLU A 36 7.96 -1.77 -4.73
N GLN A 37 6.97 -2.66 -4.61
CA GLN A 37 6.55 -3.23 -3.33
C GLN A 37 7.71 -3.88 -2.56
N ALA A 38 8.62 -4.56 -3.26
CA ALA A 38 9.78 -5.18 -2.65
C ALA A 38 10.76 -4.16 -2.04
N LYS A 39 10.85 -2.94 -2.59
CA LYS A 39 11.69 -1.86 -2.04
C LYS A 39 11.13 -1.30 -0.74
N ASP A 40 9.81 -1.25 -0.63
CA ASP A 40 9.11 -0.73 0.55
C ASP A 40 9.04 -1.76 1.68
N ARG A 41 9.47 -3.01 1.44
CA ARG A 41 9.40 -4.09 2.43
C ARG A 41 10.29 -3.82 3.63
N ILE A 42 9.68 -3.74 4.81
CA ILE A 42 10.39 -3.66 6.08
C ILE A 42 10.82 -5.06 6.50
N VAL A 43 12.13 -5.33 6.45
CA VAL A 43 12.71 -6.61 6.89
C VAL A 43 12.62 -6.75 8.40
N LYS A 44 12.99 -5.69 9.14
CA LYS A 44 12.96 -5.66 10.60
C LYS A 44 13.03 -4.21 11.11
N LEU A 45 12.15 -3.84 12.03
CA LEU A 45 12.23 -2.57 12.76
C LEU A 45 13.26 -2.64 13.89
N PRO A 46 13.92 -1.52 14.24
CA PRO A 46 14.65 -1.39 15.49
C PRO A 46 13.75 -1.77 16.68
N GLY A 47 14.30 -2.55 17.63
CA GLY A 47 13.54 -2.95 18.82
C GLY A 47 12.41 -3.98 18.59
N GLN A 48 12.21 -4.47 17.37
CA GLN A 48 11.16 -5.44 17.03
C GLN A 48 11.36 -6.80 17.71
N PRO A 49 10.29 -7.42 18.27
CA PRO A 49 10.33 -8.80 18.75
C PRO A 49 10.73 -9.80 17.66
N ARG A 50 11.40 -10.89 18.04
CA ARG A 50 11.85 -11.92 17.10
C ARG A 50 10.70 -12.75 16.49
N ASN A 51 9.53 -12.77 17.14
CA ASN A 51 8.40 -13.64 16.81
C ASN A 51 7.31 -12.96 15.96
N VAL A 52 7.67 -11.97 15.14
CA VAL A 52 6.74 -11.34 14.20
C VAL A 52 6.50 -12.26 13.00
N LYS A 53 5.23 -12.54 12.70
CA LYS A 53 4.80 -13.54 11.69
C LYS A 53 3.94 -12.93 10.57
N PHE A 54 4.05 -11.64 10.32
CA PHE A 54 3.37 -10.91 9.25
C PHE A 54 4.39 -10.06 8.49
N SER A 55 4.12 -9.75 7.23
CA SER A 55 4.92 -8.80 6.46
C SER A 55 4.46 -7.37 6.73
N GLN A 56 5.36 -6.44 6.49
CA GLN A 56 5.08 -5.02 6.61
C GLN A 56 5.86 -4.24 5.56
N TYR A 57 5.26 -3.15 5.11
CA TYR A 57 5.78 -2.31 4.04
C TYR A 57 5.55 -0.85 4.40
N SER A 58 6.52 0.01 4.14
CA SER A 58 6.34 1.45 4.28
C SER A 58 7.04 2.17 3.16
N GLY A 59 6.43 3.25 2.69
CA GLY A 59 6.96 4.06 1.62
C GLY A 59 6.11 5.29 1.38
N TYR A 60 6.28 5.86 0.20
CA TYR A 60 5.61 7.10 -0.20
C TYR A 60 4.78 6.87 -1.45
N ILE A 61 3.56 7.42 -1.45
CA ILE A 61 2.71 7.51 -2.65
C ILE A 61 2.69 8.97 -3.09
N THR A 62 3.22 9.25 -4.28
CA THR A 62 3.15 10.59 -4.88
C THR A 62 1.73 10.86 -5.36
N VAL A 63 1.07 11.87 -4.77
CA VAL A 63 -0.31 12.24 -5.08
C VAL A 63 -0.43 13.50 -5.93
N GLU A 64 0.63 14.34 -5.98
CA GLU A 64 0.74 15.46 -6.91
C GLU A 64 2.21 15.69 -7.28
N ALA A 65 2.61 15.24 -8.46
CA ALA A 65 3.99 15.28 -8.90
C ALA A 65 4.51 16.73 -9.07
N LYS A 66 3.67 17.67 -9.53
CA LYS A 66 4.11 19.05 -9.77
C LYS A 66 4.39 19.80 -8.47
N ALA A 67 3.62 19.53 -7.43
CA ALA A 67 3.85 20.08 -6.10
C ALA A 67 4.90 19.29 -5.30
N GLY A 68 5.36 18.14 -5.83
CA GLY A 68 6.20 17.21 -5.08
C GLY A 68 5.50 16.71 -3.81
N ARG A 69 4.18 16.47 -3.88
CA ARG A 69 3.36 16.03 -2.74
C ARG A 69 3.30 14.52 -2.67
N ALA A 70 3.69 13.96 -1.53
CA ALA A 70 3.68 12.52 -1.29
C ALA A 70 3.20 12.18 0.11
N LEU A 71 2.38 11.13 0.21
CA LEU A 71 1.84 10.63 1.47
C LEU A 71 2.60 9.38 1.91
N PHE A 72 3.01 9.36 3.17
CA PHE A 72 3.65 8.22 3.80
C PHE A 72 2.60 7.19 4.23
N TYR A 73 2.88 5.93 3.94
CA TYR A 73 2.04 4.82 4.37
C TYR A 73 2.85 3.78 5.14
N TRP A 74 2.15 3.04 6.00
CA TRP A 74 2.64 1.80 6.58
C TRP A 74 1.55 0.73 6.48
N LEU A 75 1.82 -0.31 5.68
CA LEU A 75 1.00 -1.49 5.55
C LEU A 75 1.51 -2.57 6.51
N THR A 76 0.63 -3.09 7.35
CA THR A 76 0.88 -4.30 8.14
C THR A 76 -0.09 -5.39 7.70
N GLU A 77 0.43 -6.44 7.08
CA GLU A 77 -0.38 -7.56 6.63
C GLU A 77 -0.94 -8.36 7.80
N ALA A 78 -1.94 -9.17 7.50
CA ALA A 78 -2.33 -10.23 8.40
C ALA A 78 -1.21 -11.27 8.59
N PRO A 79 -1.24 -12.08 9.68
CA PRO A 79 -0.28 -13.16 9.86
C PRO A 79 -0.19 -14.09 8.65
N ALA A 80 1.01 -14.52 8.26
CA ALA A 80 1.20 -15.40 7.09
C ALA A 80 0.34 -16.68 7.17
N LYS A 81 0.14 -17.21 8.38
CA LYS A 81 -0.71 -18.40 8.63
C LYS A 81 -2.20 -18.19 8.34
N SER A 82 -2.68 -16.94 8.29
CA SER A 82 -4.10 -16.61 8.08
C SER A 82 -4.42 -16.24 6.63
N ARG A 83 -3.48 -16.45 5.69
CA ARG A 83 -3.61 -16.15 4.26
C ARG A 83 -3.92 -14.67 4.00
N PRO A 84 -2.93 -13.77 4.16
CA PRO A 84 -3.12 -12.33 4.05
C PRO A 84 -3.75 -11.91 2.72
N GLU A 85 -3.46 -12.62 1.64
CA GLU A 85 -4.02 -12.41 0.30
C GLU A 85 -5.55 -12.63 0.22
N LYS A 86 -6.13 -13.28 1.23
CA LYS A 86 -7.58 -13.50 1.36
C LYS A 86 -8.23 -12.65 2.45
N LYS A 87 -7.44 -11.86 3.17
CA LYS A 87 -7.93 -10.96 4.23
C LYS A 87 -8.31 -9.60 3.63
N PRO A 88 -9.31 -8.90 4.18
CA PRO A 88 -9.70 -7.58 3.70
C PRO A 88 -8.55 -6.59 3.89
N LEU A 89 -8.48 -5.59 3.00
CA LEU A 89 -7.67 -4.40 3.18
C LEU A 89 -8.49 -3.34 3.92
N VAL A 90 -7.96 -2.83 5.03
CA VAL A 90 -8.59 -1.77 5.82
C VAL A 90 -7.67 -0.56 5.82
N LEU A 91 -8.15 0.54 5.27
CA LEU A 91 -7.51 1.84 5.39
C LEU A 91 -7.87 2.45 6.75
N TRP A 92 -6.85 2.86 7.51
CA TRP A 92 -7.02 3.53 8.79
C TRP A 92 -6.51 4.96 8.71
N LEU A 93 -7.38 5.91 9.07
CA LEU A 93 -7.09 7.34 9.11
C LEU A 93 -7.40 7.86 10.51
N ASN A 94 -6.39 8.45 11.16
CA ASN A 94 -6.63 9.26 12.33
C ASN A 94 -7.13 10.66 11.93
N GLY A 95 -7.99 11.23 12.79
CA GLY A 95 -8.60 12.53 12.57
C GLY A 95 -7.71 13.71 12.99
N GLY A 96 -8.36 14.78 13.46
CA GLY A 96 -7.69 16.02 13.86
C GLY A 96 -8.47 17.23 13.35
N PRO A 97 -7.91 18.06 12.48
CA PRO A 97 -6.95 17.73 11.41
C PRO A 97 -5.48 17.75 11.84
N GLY A 98 -4.67 16.89 11.21
CA GLY A 98 -3.20 16.95 11.33
C GLY A 98 -2.53 15.88 12.19
N CYS A 99 -3.29 14.96 12.80
CA CYS A 99 -2.73 13.88 13.60
C CYS A 99 -2.29 12.71 12.70
N SER A 100 -1.16 12.11 13.02
CA SER A 100 -0.59 11.00 12.24
C SER A 100 -1.29 9.68 12.53
N SER A 101 -1.67 8.96 11.46
CA SER A 101 -2.22 7.60 11.58
C SER A 101 -1.17 6.59 12.01
N ILE A 102 0.10 6.88 11.76
CA ILE A 102 1.23 6.07 12.20
C ILE A 102 1.50 6.29 13.69
N ALA A 103 1.46 7.54 14.15
CA ALA A 103 1.65 7.88 15.56
C ALA A 103 0.55 7.29 16.44
N TYR A 104 -0.73 7.50 16.09
CA TYR A 104 -1.85 7.06 16.91
C TYR A 104 -2.34 5.67 16.52
N GLY A 105 -2.93 5.53 15.33
CA GLY A 105 -3.53 4.29 14.84
C GLY A 105 -2.60 3.09 14.93
N ALA A 106 -1.41 3.20 14.33
CA ALA A 106 -0.46 2.10 14.28
C ALA A 106 0.23 1.85 15.62
N SER A 107 0.66 2.90 16.34
CA SER A 107 1.54 2.75 17.50
C SER A 107 0.82 2.71 18.85
N GLU A 108 -0.39 3.26 18.95
CA GLU A 108 -1.10 3.44 20.22
C GLU A 108 -2.52 2.82 20.24
N GLU A 109 -3.15 2.58 19.08
CA GLU A 109 -4.55 2.13 19.01
C GLU A 109 -4.74 0.70 18.44
N VAL A 110 -4.69 0.49 17.14
CA VAL A 110 -5.10 -0.79 16.51
C VAL A 110 -3.96 -1.55 15.84
N GLY A 111 -2.80 -0.92 15.68
CA GLY A 111 -1.66 -1.56 15.03
C GLY A 111 -0.99 -2.68 15.83
N PRO A 112 -0.06 -3.39 15.18
CA PRO A 112 0.53 -4.62 15.70
C PRO A 112 1.57 -4.43 16.80
N PHE A 113 2.09 -3.21 16.96
CA PHE A 113 3.16 -2.92 17.90
C PHE A 113 2.74 -1.84 18.89
N ARG A 114 3.35 -1.90 20.08
CA ARG A 114 3.40 -0.81 21.06
C ARG A 114 4.85 -0.46 21.35
N VAL A 115 5.14 0.83 21.40
CA VAL A 115 6.42 1.33 21.91
C VAL A 115 6.46 1.08 23.42
N ARG A 116 7.58 0.57 23.93
CA ARG A 116 7.80 0.43 25.39
C ARG A 116 8.22 1.76 25.99
N GLU A 117 8.18 1.86 27.32
CA GLU A 117 8.56 3.05 28.09
C GLU A 117 10.00 3.51 27.82
N ASP A 118 10.88 2.60 27.37
CA ASP A 118 12.25 2.94 26.96
C ASP A 118 12.34 3.78 25.68
N GLY A 119 11.23 3.95 24.95
CA GLY A 119 11.16 4.66 23.67
C GLY A 119 11.94 4.01 22.53
N LYS A 120 12.46 2.79 22.72
CA LYS A 120 13.42 2.13 21.83
C LYS A 120 13.01 0.72 21.43
N SER A 121 12.23 0.04 22.25
CA SER A 121 11.82 -1.34 22.01
C SER A 121 10.32 -1.44 21.74
N LEU A 122 9.95 -2.46 20.95
CA LEU A 122 8.56 -2.72 20.58
C LEU A 122 8.06 -3.99 21.25
N ARG A 123 6.80 -4.00 21.66
CA ARG A 123 6.06 -5.21 22.06
C ARG A 123 4.91 -5.46 21.10
N LEU A 124 4.52 -6.72 20.92
CA LEU A 124 3.32 -7.05 20.15
C LEU A 124 2.07 -6.60 20.90
N ASN A 125 1.10 -6.07 20.15
CA ASN A 125 -0.24 -5.83 20.62
C ASN A 125 -1.08 -7.12 20.46
N PRO A 126 -1.54 -7.77 21.55
CA PRO A 126 -2.33 -8.99 21.46
C PRO A 126 -3.72 -8.77 20.83
N TYR A 127 -4.19 -7.52 20.78
CA TYR A 127 -5.50 -7.12 20.22
C TYR A 127 -5.35 -6.35 18.90
N ALA A 128 -4.24 -6.52 18.20
CA ALA A 128 -4.00 -5.85 16.94
C ALA A 128 -5.06 -6.23 15.89
N TRP A 129 -5.60 -5.25 15.19
CA TRP A 129 -6.61 -5.51 14.17
C TRP A 129 -6.05 -6.26 12.97
N ASN A 130 -4.73 -6.23 12.76
CA ASN A 130 -4.10 -6.99 11.69
C ASN A 130 -4.18 -8.51 11.91
N GLN A 131 -4.66 -9.00 13.06
CA GLN A 131 -4.99 -10.43 13.18
C GLN A 131 -6.09 -10.85 12.18
N GLU A 132 -6.98 -9.91 11.80
CA GLU A 132 -8.14 -10.19 10.95
C GLU A 132 -8.15 -9.45 9.60
N ALA A 133 -7.24 -8.49 9.39
CA ALA A 133 -7.17 -7.69 8.17
C ALA A 133 -5.73 -7.31 7.79
N ASN A 134 -5.52 -6.88 6.55
CA ASN A 134 -4.35 -6.10 6.19
C ASN A 134 -4.65 -4.63 6.52
N LEU A 135 -3.86 -4.01 7.39
CA LEU A 135 -4.08 -2.62 7.81
C LEU A 135 -3.14 -1.68 7.05
N LEU A 136 -3.70 -0.70 6.35
CA LEU A 136 -2.99 0.38 5.70
C LEU A 136 -3.17 1.66 6.53
N PHE A 137 -2.13 2.07 7.23
CA PHE A 137 -2.09 3.36 7.90
C PHE A 137 -1.54 4.41 6.93
N LEU A 138 -2.21 5.56 6.84
CA LEU A 138 -1.83 6.64 5.94
C LEU A 138 -1.72 7.95 6.70
N ASP A 139 -0.56 8.59 6.63
CA ASP A 139 -0.40 9.95 7.13
C ASP A 139 -0.98 10.93 6.12
N SER A 140 -2.08 11.56 6.49
CA SER A 140 -2.86 12.45 5.63
C SER A 140 -3.36 13.64 6.45
N PRO A 141 -3.34 14.88 5.92
CA PRO A 141 -2.82 15.29 4.61
C PRO A 141 -1.28 15.44 4.57
N ALA A 142 -0.73 15.94 3.46
CA ALA A 142 0.69 16.27 3.37
C ALA A 142 1.13 17.28 4.44
N GLY A 143 2.27 17.02 5.09
CA GLY A 143 2.73 17.74 6.28
C GLY A 143 2.42 17.03 7.61
N VAL A 144 1.57 16.00 7.59
CA VAL A 144 1.31 15.15 8.76
C VAL A 144 2.34 14.03 8.85
N GLY A 145 2.89 13.82 10.05
CA GLY A 145 3.83 12.74 10.33
C GLY A 145 5.01 12.74 9.37
N PHE A 146 5.14 11.70 8.55
CA PHE A 146 6.20 11.61 7.55
C PHE A 146 5.80 12.09 6.15
N SER A 147 4.52 12.39 5.91
CA SER A 147 4.02 12.90 4.62
C SER A 147 4.48 14.33 4.36
N TYR A 148 4.74 14.68 3.10
CA TYR A 148 5.34 15.97 2.75
C TYR A 148 4.82 16.56 1.43
N SER A 149 5.11 17.86 1.24
CA SER A 149 4.99 18.55 -0.04
C SER A 149 6.20 19.46 -0.23
N ASN A 150 6.72 19.53 -1.46
CA ASN A 150 7.76 20.48 -1.82
C ASN A 150 7.19 21.90 -2.02
N THR A 151 5.86 22.05 -2.06
CA THR A 151 5.16 23.33 -2.12
C THR A 151 4.63 23.69 -0.73
N SER A 152 5.29 24.60 -0.03
CA SER A 152 4.97 24.93 1.38
C SER A 152 3.53 25.40 1.60
N SER A 153 2.90 26.05 0.61
CA SER A 153 1.50 26.49 0.74
C SER A 153 0.52 25.33 0.93
N ASP A 154 0.87 24.12 0.47
CA ASP A 154 0.01 22.93 0.64
C ASP A 154 -0.27 22.61 2.10
N ILE A 155 0.67 22.91 3.00
CA ILE A 155 0.55 22.65 4.44
C ILE A 155 -0.56 23.51 5.06
N TYR A 156 -0.75 24.73 4.54
CA TYR A 156 -1.74 25.69 5.06
C TYR A 156 -3.10 25.60 4.35
N THR A 157 -3.17 24.95 3.19
CA THR A 157 -4.39 24.81 2.39
C THR A 157 -4.91 23.38 2.36
N ALA A 158 -4.60 22.59 3.37
CA ALA A 158 -4.94 21.17 3.40
C ALA A 158 -6.47 20.93 3.37
N GLY A 159 -6.88 19.77 2.85
CA GLY A 159 -8.28 19.36 2.79
C GLY A 159 -8.54 18.27 1.75
N ASP A 160 -9.71 17.64 1.81
CA ASP A 160 -10.06 16.44 1.04
C ASP A 160 -9.84 16.58 -0.47
N LYS A 161 -10.03 17.77 -1.04
CA LYS A 161 -9.81 18.01 -2.48
C LYS A 161 -8.35 17.93 -2.92
N ARG A 162 -7.39 17.94 -1.98
CA ARG A 162 -5.94 17.96 -2.25
C ARG A 162 -5.24 16.66 -1.85
N THR A 163 -5.99 15.70 -1.34
CA THR A 163 -5.51 14.44 -0.74
C THR A 163 -6.11 13.26 -1.47
#